data_AF-A0A1B0CUZ4-F1
#
_entry.id   AF-A0A1B0CUZ4-F1
#
_cell.length_a   1.000
_cell.length_b   1.000
_cell.length_c   1.000
_cell.angle_alpha   90.00
_cell.angle_beta   90.00
_cell.angle_gamma   90.00
#
_symmetry.space_group_name_H-M   'P 1'
#
loop_
_entity.id
_entity.type
_entity.pdbx_description
1 polymer ?
#
loop_
_entity_poly.entity_id
_entity_poly.type
_entity_poly.pdbx_seq_one_letter_code
_entity_poly.pdbx_strand_id
1 'polypeptide(L)' 'MDEGEKKEKGKFAAVRKAVHRKTGMSFAAKFLRRRRRAQSQAKDICHEIAVLMLCSDSEHIVKLHSVHETQSEIALILE' A
#
# COMPACT_ATOMS: atom_id res chain seq x y z
N MET A 1 4.12 5.53 -22.47
CA MET A 1 2.76 6.11 -22.36
C MET A 1 2.10 5.40 -21.21
N ASP A 2 1.99 6.07 -20.06
CA ASP A 2 1.32 5.53 -18.87
C ASP A 2 -0.10 6.08 -18.93
N GLU A 3 -1.04 5.24 -19.40
CA GLU A 3 -2.44 5.61 -19.53
C GLU A 3 -3.02 5.94 -18.15
N GLY A 4 -3.78 7.03 -18.09
CA GLY A 4 -4.31 7.61 -16.88
C GLY A 4 -5.17 6.64 -16.08
N GLU A 5 -4.54 5.93 -15.14
CA GLU A 5 -5.25 5.03 -14.24
C GLU A 5 -6.12 5.83 -13.27
N LYS A 6 -7.42 5.50 -13.29
CA LYS A 6 -8.46 6.08 -12.44
C LYS A 6 -8.09 5.91 -10.97
N LYS A 7 -7.64 7.00 -10.36
CA LYS A 7 -7.22 7.04 -8.96
C LYS A 7 -8.44 6.96 -8.05
N GLU A 8 -8.72 5.78 -7.49
CA GLU A 8 -9.66 5.68 -6.38
C GLU A 8 -9.04 6.33 -5.14
N LYS A 9 -9.49 7.56 -4.84
CA LYS A 9 -9.13 8.28 -3.62
C LYS A 9 -10.15 7.93 -2.54
N GLY A 10 -9.81 6.98 -1.67
CA GLY A 10 -10.50 6.85 -0.40
C GLY A 10 -10.18 8.06 0.51
N LYS A 11 -11.00 8.31 1.54
CA LYS A 11 -10.73 9.32 2.58
C LYS A 11 -9.36 9.14 3.26
N PHE A 12 -8.76 7.95 3.16
CA PHE A 12 -7.63 7.56 4.00
C PHE A 12 -6.34 7.18 3.25
N ALA A 13 -6.43 6.68 2.02
CA ALA A 13 -5.30 6.24 1.23
C ALA A 13 -5.63 6.35 -0.28
N ALA A 14 -4.60 6.43 -1.12
CA ALA A 14 -4.75 6.23 -2.55
C ALA A 14 -4.32 4.80 -2.88
N VAL A 15 -5.14 4.07 -3.64
CA VAL A 15 -4.77 2.75 -4.18
C VAL A 15 -4.59 2.89 -5.69
N ARG A 16 -3.56 2.23 -6.22
CA ARG A 16 -3.31 2.14 -7.66
C ARG A 16 -2.95 0.71 -8.02
N LYS A 17 -3.24 0.29 -9.25
CA LYS A 17 -2.67 -0.97 -9.73
C LYS A 17 -1.16 -0.77 -9.90
N ALA A 18 -0.40 -1.80 -9.60
CA ALA A 18 1.02 -1.85 -9.85
C ALA A 18 1.32 -3.14 -10.61
N VAL A 19 2.34 -3.09 -11.48
CA VAL A 19 2.80 -4.26 -12.23
C VAL A 19 4.28 -4.46 -11.93
N HIS A 20 4.65 -5.62 -11.43
CA HIS A 20 6.04 -5.94 -11.17
C HIS A 20 6.81 -6.08 -12.49
N ARG A 21 7.74 -5.16 -12.74
CA ARG A 21 8.36 -4.95 -14.07
C ARG A 21 9.04 -6.19 -14.66
N LYS A 22 9.57 -7.09 -13.81
CA LYS A 22 10.29 -8.29 -14.28
C LYS A 22 9.36 -9.49 -14.51
N THR A 23 8.30 -9.63 -13.72
CA THR A 23 7.42 -10.82 -13.76
C THR A 23 6.09 -10.56 -14.45
N GLY A 24 5.71 -9.29 -14.66
CA GLY A 24 4.40 -8.92 -15.21
C GLY A 24 3.23 -9.11 -14.24
N MET A 25 3.49 -9.57 -13.00
CA MET A 25 2.43 -9.78 -12.01
C MET A 25 1.79 -8.46 -11.58
N SER A 26 0.46 -8.44 -11.50
CA SER A 26 -0.32 -7.29 -11.05
C SER A 26 -0.50 -7.33 -9.53
N PHE A 27 -0.52 -6.15 -8.91
CA PHE A 27 -0.65 -5.92 -7.48
C PHE A 27 -1.50 -4.67 -7.24
N ALA A 28 -2.01 -4.52 -6.01
CA ALA A 28 -2.53 -3.26 -5.51
C ALA A 28 -1.46 -2.52 -4.69
N ALA A 29 -1.16 -1.28 -5.05
CA ALA A 29 -0.26 -0.41 -4.30
C ALA A 29 -1.08 0.60 -3.46
N LYS A 30 -1.09 0.43 -2.14
CA LYS A 30 -1.76 1.32 -1.19
C LYS A 30 -0.77 2.35 -0.65
N PHE A 31 -0.96 3.62 -1.02
CA PHE A 31 -0.13 4.75 -0.61
C PHE A 31 -0.69 5.41 0.65
N LEU A 32 0.11 5.39 1.72
CA LEU A 32 -0.17 5.92 3.04
C LEU A 32 0.73 7.13 3.31
N ARG A 33 0.14 8.27 3.68
CA ARG A 33 0.91 9.47 4.01
C ARG A 33 1.46 9.40 5.43
N ARG A 34 2.75 9.67 5.61
CA ARG A 34 3.40 9.69 6.93
C ARG A 34 2.84 10.76 7.86
N ARG A 35 2.26 11.83 7.31
CA ARG A 35 1.59 12.89 8.07
C ARG A 35 0.21 13.23 7.51
N ARG A 36 -0.75 13.50 8.39
CA ARG A 36 -2.06 14.11 8.08
C ARG A 36 -2.35 15.22 9.08
N ARG A 37 -2.73 16.41 8.61
CA ARG A 37 -3.06 17.59 9.45
C ARG A 37 -2.00 17.80 10.56
N ALA A 38 -0.72 17.80 10.18
CA ALA A 38 0.45 17.89 11.07
C ALA A 38 0.68 16.71 12.06
N GLN A 39 -0.21 15.73 12.14
CA GLN A 39 -0.04 14.54 12.97
C GLN A 39 0.70 13.43 12.22
N SER A 40 1.60 12.75 12.93
CA SER A 40 2.26 11.54 12.42
C SER A 40 1.26 10.39 12.32
N GLN A 41 1.36 9.61 11.25
CA GLN A 41 0.56 8.41 11.01
C GLN A 41 1.38 7.13 11.21
N ALA A 42 2.60 7.26 11.74
CA ALA A 42 3.52 6.14 11.89
C ALA A 42 2.90 4.97 12.67
N LYS A 43 2.17 5.25 13.76
CA LYS A 43 1.51 4.19 14.54
C LYS A 43 0.47 3.42 13.74
N ASP A 44 -0.40 4.14 13.03
CA ASP A 44 -1.45 3.54 12.21
C ASP A 44 -0.85 2.72 11.05
N ILE A 45 0.20 3.25 10.41
CA ILE A 45 0.92 2.55 9.34
C ILE A 45 1.61 1.29 9.85
N CYS A 46 2.34 1.38 10.97
CA CYS A 46 3.00 0.23 11.58
C CYS A 46 1.99 -0.83 12.00
N HIS A 47 0.85 -0.43 12.57
CA HIS A 47 -0.21 -1.34 12.95
C HIS A 47 -0.79 -2.06 11.72
N GLU A 48 -1.04 -1.34 10.63
CA GLU A 48 -1.56 -1.94 9.39
C GLU A 48 -0.57 -2.99 8.83
N ILE A 49 0.71 -2.66 8.77
CA ILE A 49 1.76 -3.61 8.35
C ILE A 49 1.80 -4.84 9.26
N ALA A 50 1.78 -4.64 10.58
CA ALA A 50 1.85 -5.73 11.55
C ALA A 50 0.67 -6.69 11.42
N VAL A 51 -0.56 -6.16 11.27
CA VAL A 51 -1.76 -7.00 11.08
C VAL A 51 -1.66 -7.81 9.78
N LEU A 52 -1.24 -7.19 8.67
CA LEU A 52 -1.07 -7.91 7.40
C LEU A 52 0.02 -8.98 7.49
N MET A 53 1.11 -8.73 8.20
CA MET A 53 2.16 -9.71 8.45
C MET A 53 1.66 -10.89 9.30
N LEU A 54 0.89 -10.61 10.35
CA LEU A 54 0.31 -11.67 11.21
C LEU A 54 -0.71 -12.54 10.47
N CYS A 55 -1.32 -12.02 9.41
CA CYS A 55 -2.32 -12.73 8.61
C CYS A 55 -1.73 -13.41 7.36
N SER A 56 -0.40 -13.51 7.22
CA SER A 56 0.26 -14.01 6.00
C SER A 56 -0.18 -15.40 5.54
N ASP A 57 -0.60 -16.24 6.49
CA ASP A 57 -0.94 -17.65 6.24
C ASP A 57 -2.41 -17.84 5.86
N SER A 58 -3.23 -16.78 5.93
CA SER A 58 -4.64 -16.84 5.57
C SER A 58 -4.83 -16.73 4.06
N GLU A 59 -5.62 -17.64 3.48
CA GLU A 59 -6.02 -17.58 2.06
C GLU A 59 -7.14 -16.57 1.79
N HIS A 60 -7.76 -16.02 2.84
CA HIS A 60 -8.91 -15.12 2.74
C HIS A 60 -8.56 -13.66 3.06
N ILE A 61 -7.30 -13.37 3.38
CA ILE A 61 -6.81 -12.04 3.69
C ILE A 61 -5.76 -11.67 2.66
N VAL A 62 -5.82 -10.43 2.17
CA VAL A 62 -4.82 -9.89 1.24
C VAL A 62 -3.44 -9.90 1.90
N LYS A 63 -2.44 -10.49 1.24
CA LYS A 63 -1.06 -10.54 1.74
C LYS A 63 -0.30 -9.27 1.39
N LEU A 64 0.56 -8.90 2.33
CA LEU A 64 1.59 -7.89 2.12
C LEU A 64 2.78 -8.52 1.38
N HIS A 65 2.96 -8.15 0.12
CA HIS A 65 4.09 -8.60 -0.69
C HIS A 65 5.37 -7.84 -0.37
N SER A 66 5.30 -6.51 -0.29
CA SER A 66 6.43 -5.65 0.07
C SER A 66 6.00 -4.29 0.61
N VAL A 67 6.90 -3.62 1.30
CA VAL A 67 6.73 -2.24 1.79
C VAL A 67 7.82 -1.37 1.16
N HIS A 68 7.42 -0.25 0.57
CA HIS A 68 8.35 0.75 0.05
C HIS A 68 8.13 2.06 0.76
N GLU A 69 9.22 2.75 1.11
CA GLU A 69 9.13 4.05 1.75
C GLU A 69 9.72 5.17 0.90
N THR A 70 9.13 6.34 1.05
CA THR A 70 9.65 7.63 0.59
C THR A 70 9.68 8.60 1.78
N GLN A 71 10.16 9.81 1.54
CA GLN A 71 10.21 10.84 2.58
C GLN A 71 8.83 11.20 3.14
N SER A 72 7.77 11.13 2.34
CA SER A 72 6.42 11.60 2.70
C SER A 72 5.37 10.49 2.75
N GLU A 73 5.61 9.36 2.10
CA GLU A 73 4.64 8.28 1.91
C GLU A 73 5.26 6.90 2.11
N ILE A 74 4.42 5.95 2.51
CA ILE A 74 4.69 4.51 2.56
C ILE A 74 3.76 3.84 1.54
N ALA A 75 4.29 2.97 0.69
CA ALA A 75 3.53 2.16 -0.25
C ALA A 75 3.52 0.72 0.23
N LEU A 76 2.32 0.16 0.46
CA LEU A 76 2.12 -1.26 0.70
C LEU A 76 1.77 -1.93 -0.62
N ILE A 77 2.56 -2.92 -1.02
CA ILE A 77 2.27 -3.75 -2.20
C ILE A 77 1.51 -4.97 -1.74
N LEU A 78 0.31 -5.12 -2.26
CA LEU A 78 -0.68 -6.12 -1.88
C LEU A 78 -1.02 -6.97 -3.11
N GLU A 79 -1.30 -8.25 -2.91
CA GLU A 79 -1.80 -9.15 -3.98
C GLU A 79 -3.14 -8.69 -4.57
#